data_AF-A0AAN4YVD4-F1
#
_entry.id   AF-A0AAN4YVD4-F1
#
_cell.length_a   1.000
_cell.length_b   1.000
_cell.length_c   1.000
_cell.angle_alpha   90.00
_cell.angle_beta   90.00
_cell.angle_gamma   90.00
#
_symmetry.space_group_name_H-M   'P 1'
#
loop_
_entity.id
_entity.type
_entity.pdbx_description
1 polymer ?
#
loop_
_entity_poly.entity_id
_entity_poly.type
_entity_poly.pdbx_seq_one_letter_code
_entity_poly.pdbx_strand_id
1 'polypeptide(L)'
;MWRGRLNSPWSEGEVLRQKGIVELNIPDTDPEAFGIVLNLMHCRTTMVPREVELPLLTGIAVVVDYLDCREALGLYPESWVNKSRNSVPGIFCADATNWGFISYVFGDANIFSSTTQLAQQQGLDMFDSTNLGAIIKAIKSRGLLSRAENAPFPGYLTAI
;
A
#
# COMPACT_ATOMS: atom_id res chain seq x y z
N MET A 1 -6.07 -9.80 -11.06
CA MET A 1 -7.11 -8.75 -11.08
C MET A 1 -7.92 -8.63 -12.40
N TRP A 2 -7.28 -8.28 -13.54
CA TRP A 2 -7.96 -7.88 -14.80
C TRP A 2 -8.98 -8.86 -15.40
N ARG A 3 -8.70 -10.16 -15.35
CA ARG A 3 -9.61 -11.20 -15.88
C ARG A 3 -10.95 -11.23 -15.13
N GLY A 4 -11.00 -10.85 -13.86
CA GLY A 4 -12.24 -10.76 -13.10
C GLY A 4 -13.06 -9.53 -13.49
N ARG A 5 -12.40 -8.37 -13.57
CA ARG A 5 -13.05 -7.06 -13.78
C ARG A 5 -13.51 -6.84 -15.23
N LEU A 6 -12.78 -7.36 -16.21
CA LEU A 6 -13.10 -7.18 -17.64
C LEU A 6 -13.98 -8.29 -18.20
N ASN A 7 -14.54 -9.14 -17.34
CA ASN A 7 -15.50 -10.18 -17.70
C ASN A 7 -16.81 -10.01 -16.92
N SER A 8 -17.87 -10.68 -17.38
CA SER A 8 -19.17 -10.72 -16.68
C SER A 8 -18.98 -11.17 -15.21
N PRO A 9 -19.67 -10.55 -14.23
CA PRO A 9 -20.88 -9.71 -14.34
C PRO A 9 -20.64 -8.18 -14.35
N TRP A 10 -19.39 -7.72 -14.46
CA TRP A 10 -19.08 -6.30 -14.34
C TRP A 10 -19.47 -5.52 -15.59
N SER A 11 -19.95 -4.29 -15.40
CA SER A 11 -20.40 -3.43 -16.51
C SER A 11 -19.26 -3.11 -17.47
N GLU A 12 -18.02 -3.04 -16.97
CA GLU A 12 -16.84 -2.82 -17.79
C GLU A 12 -16.61 -3.95 -18.81
N GLY A 13 -16.83 -5.20 -18.39
CA GLY A 13 -16.71 -6.37 -19.28
C GLY A 13 -17.80 -6.38 -20.36
N GLU A 14 -19.03 -5.98 -20.02
CA GLU A 14 -20.11 -5.86 -20.99
C GLU A 14 -19.84 -4.76 -22.02
N VAL A 15 -19.42 -3.58 -21.55
CA VAL A 15 -19.06 -2.45 -22.43
C VAL A 15 -17.90 -2.84 -23.34
N LEU A 16 -16.86 -3.48 -22.80
CA LEU A 16 -15.72 -3.94 -23.58
C LEU A 16 -16.13 -4.94 -24.66
N ARG A 17 -17.01 -5.89 -24.34
CA ARG A 17 -17.52 -6.88 -25.31
C ARG A 17 -18.35 -6.24 -26.43
N GLN A 18 -19.16 -5.23 -26.10
CA GLN A 18 -20.03 -4.57 -27.07
C GLN A 18 -19.30 -3.56 -27.97
N LYS A 19 -18.39 -2.75 -27.39
CA LYS A 19 -17.76 -1.62 -28.08
C LYS A 19 -16.31 -1.88 -28.50
N GLY A 20 -15.67 -2.92 -27.97
CA GLY A 20 -14.24 -3.17 -28.12
C GLY A 20 -13.34 -2.23 -27.32
N ILE A 21 -13.93 -1.26 -26.62
CA ILE A 21 -13.25 -0.27 -25.77
C ILE A 21 -14.08 -0.01 -24.52
N VAL A 22 -13.40 0.22 -23.40
CA VAL A 22 -14.02 0.59 -22.12
C VAL A 22 -13.18 1.68 -21.45
N GLU A 23 -13.85 2.67 -20.88
CA GLU A 23 -13.20 3.66 -20.02
C GLU A 23 -13.24 3.15 -18.58
N LEU A 24 -12.07 3.07 -17.95
CA LEU A 24 -11.95 2.65 -16.57
C LEU A 24 -11.70 3.87 -15.70
N ASN A 25 -12.60 4.10 -14.75
CA ASN A 25 -12.31 5.02 -13.66
C ASN A 25 -11.46 4.27 -12.62
N ILE A 26 -10.21 4.70 -12.47
CA ILE A 26 -9.28 4.18 -11.47
C ILE A 26 -9.06 5.32 -10.47
N PRO A 27 -9.78 5.30 -9.33
CA PRO A 27 -9.68 6.37 -8.34
C PRO A 27 -8.27 6.41 -7.74
N ASP A 28 -7.87 7.60 -7.29
CA ASP A 28 -6.65 7.81 -6.49
C ASP A 28 -5.36 7.32 -7.15
N THR A 29 -5.34 7.30 -8.49
CA THR A 29 -4.21 6.84 -9.29
C THR A 29 -3.59 7.99 -10.06
N ASP A 30 -2.30 8.22 -9.81
CA ASP A 30 -1.50 9.18 -10.56
C ASP A 30 -1.30 8.70 -12.02
N PRO A 31 -1.65 9.51 -13.04
CA PRO A 31 -1.55 9.11 -14.44
C PRO A 31 -0.12 8.78 -14.89
N GLU A 32 0.88 9.46 -14.33
CA GLU A 32 2.29 9.21 -14.66
C GLU A 32 2.75 7.86 -14.11
N ALA A 33 2.47 7.57 -12.84
CA ALA A 33 2.71 6.27 -12.22
C ALA A 33 2.04 5.13 -12.99
N PHE A 34 0.77 5.32 -13.39
CA PHE A 34 0.04 4.33 -14.16
C PHE A 34 0.69 4.07 -15.52
N GLY A 35 1.12 5.14 -16.22
CA GLY A 35 1.83 5.05 -17.49
C GLY A 35 3.14 4.27 -17.37
N ILE A 36 3.89 4.45 -16.28
CA ILE A 36 5.13 3.70 -16.02
C ILE A 36 4.84 2.20 -15.87
N VAL A 37 3.82 1.84 -15.07
CA VAL A 37 3.43 0.44 -14.87
C VAL A 37 2.99 -0.21 -16.19
N LEU A 38 2.18 0.50 -17.00
CA LEU A 38 1.77 0.01 -18.31
C LEU A 38 2.97 -0.17 -19.26
N ASN A 39 3.91 0.79 -19.28
CA ASN A 39 5.11 0.66 -20.11
C ASN A 39 5.92 -0.58 -19.70
N LEU A 40 6.03 -0.88 -18.41
CA LEU A 40 6.68 -2.10 -17.92
C LEU A 40 5.93 -3.37 -18.35
N MET A 41 4.60 -3.41 -18.19
CA MET A 41 3.77 -4.52 -18.66
C MET A 41 3.88 -4.78 -20.17
N HIS A 42 4.07 -3.71 -20.96
CA HIS A 42 4.25 -3.79 -22.41
C HIS A 42 5.71 -3.91 -22.85
N CYS A 43 6.65 -4.13 -21.92
CA CYS A 43 8.09 -4.23 -22.18
C CYS A 43 8.71 -3.01 -22.89
N ARG A 44 8.10 -1.82 -22.76
CA ARG A 44 8.58 -0.55 -23.31
C ARG A 44 9.58 0.10 -22.36
N THR A 45 10.65 -0.63 -22.04
CA THR A 45 11.65 -0.27 -21.02
C THR A 45 12.39 1.04 -21.30
N THR A 46 12.46 1.48 -22.56
CA THR A 46 13.04 2.77 -22.96
C THR A 46 12.24 3.98 -22.49
N MET A 47 10.94 3.79 -22.19
CA MET A 47 10.03 4.84 -21.70
C MET A 47 9.96 4.88 -20.17
N VAL A 48 10.69 3.97 -19.50
CA VAL A 48 10.66 3.84 -18.04
C VAL A 48 11.83 4.61 -17.44
N PRO A 49 11.59 5.53 -16.48
CA PRO A 49 12.66 6.28 -15.86
C PRO A 49 13.59 5.38 -15.05
N ARG A 50 14.89 5.67 -15.10
CA ARG A 50 15.91 4.94 -14.33
C ARG A 50 15.94 5.34 -12.85
N GLU A 51 15.34 6.48 -12.53
CA GLU A 51 15.31 7.10 -11.20
C GLU A 51 13.93 7.69 -10.99
N VAL A 52 13.41 7.51 -9.79
CA VAL A 52 12.05 7.91 -9.45
C VAL A 52 12.09 8.52 -8.05
N GLU A 53 11.54 9.72 -7.92
CA GLU A 53 11.42 10.40 -6.64
C GLU A 53 10.35 9.73 -5.76
N LEU A 54 10.45 9.91 -4.44
CA LEU A 54 9.59 9.23 -3.46
C LEU A 54 8.08 9.37 -3.75
N PRO A 55 7.54 10.55 -4.12
CA PRO A 55 6.11 10.67 -4.40
C PRO A 55 5.66 9.81 -5.58
N LEU A 56 6.41 9.81 -6.68
CA LEU A 56 6.11 9.01 -7.86
C LEU A 56 6.31 7.51 -7.59
N LEU A 57 7.34 7.14 -6.83
CA LEU A 57 7.57 5.74 -6.43
C LEU A 57 6.43 5.21 -5.55
N THR A 58 5.89 6.06 -4.68
CA THR A 58 4.71 5.76 -3.87
C THR A 58 3.48 5.57 -4.77
N GLY A 59 3.27 6.46 -5.74
CA GLY A 59 2.20 6.33 -6.74
C GLY A 59 2.30 5.03 -7.54
N ILE A 60 3.51 4.64 -7.96
CA ILE A 60 3.74 3.36 -8.64
C ILE A 60 3.37 2.20 -7.72
N ALA A 61 3.78 2.24 -6.44
CA ALA A 61 3.42 1.21 -5.47
C ALA A 61 1.89 1.08 -5.30
N VAL A 62 1.15 2.20 -5.27
CA VAL A 62 -0.33 2.20 -5.22
C VAL A 62 -0.91 1.48 -6.44
N VAL A 63 -0.43 1.80 -7.64
CA VAL A 63 -0.89 1.15 -8.88
C VAL A 63 -0.57 -0.35 -8.87
N VAL A 64 0.61 -0.73 -8.39
CA VAL A 64 1.05 -2.12 -8.36
C VAL A 64 0.24 -2.96 -7.40
N ASP A 65 -0.05 -2.43 -6.21
CA ASP A 65 -0.93 -3.06 -5.22
C ASP A 65 -2.36 -3.17 -5.76
N TYR A 66 -2.87 -2.10 -6.37
CA TYR A 66 -4.19 -2.06 -6.96
C TYR A 66 -4.38 -3.08 -8.09
N LEU A 67 -3.41 -3.19 -8.98
CA LEU A 67 -3.46 -4.09 -10.14
C LEU A 67 -3.03 -5.52 -9.84
N ASP A 68 -2.46 -5.75 -8.66
CA ASP A 68 -1.85 -7.02 -8.25
C ASP A 68 -0.84 -7.51 -9.31
N CYS A 69 0.14 -6.66 -9.62
CA CYS A 69 1.02 -6.84 -10.77
C CYS A 69 2.51 -6.67 -10.47
N ARG A 70 2.93 -6.87 -9.22
CA ARG A 70 4.32 -6.69 -8.77
C ARG A 70 5.33 -7.40 -9.67
N GLU A 71 5.06 -8.65 -10.05
CA GLU A 71 5.97 -9.48 -10.86
C GLU A 71 6.22 -8.87 -12.26
N ALA A 72 5.25 -8.16 -12.82
CA ALA A 72 5.37 -7.56 -14.15
C ALA A 72 6.41 -6.43 -14.22
N LEU A 73 6.82 -5.88 -13.06
CA LEU A 73 7.81 -4.80 -13.00
C LEU A 73 9.25 -5.32 -13.00
N GLY A 74 9.47 -6.64 -12.84
CA GLY A 74 10.80 -7.23 -12.83
C GLY A 74 11.73 -6.61 -11.78
N LEU A 75 12.91 -6.16 -12.20
CA LEU A 75 13.96 -5.63 -11.32
C LEU A 75 13.88 -4.11 -11.10
N TYR A 76 12.94 -3.41 -11.75
CA TYR A 76 12.81 -1.96 -11.63
C TYR A 76 12.54 -1.49 -10.20
N PRO A 77 11.63 -2.11 -9.43
CA PRO A 77 11.36 -1.69 -8.06
C PRO A 77 12.60 -1.77 -7.18
N GLU A 78 13.36 -2.86 -7.26
CA GLU A 78 14.60 -3.05 -6.51
C GLU A 78 15.64 -1.96 -6.87
N SER A 79 15.78 -1.66 -8.16
CA SER A 79 16.69 -0.60 -8.65
C SER A 79 16.30 0.78 -8.08
N TRP A 80 15.03 1.17 -8.15
CA TRP A 80 14.56 2.45 -7.63
C TRP A 80 14.72 2.54 -6.11
N VAL A 81 14.33 1.49 -5.38
CA VAL A 81 14.47 1.42 -3.92
C VAL A 81 15.95 1.54 -3.52
N ASN A 82 16.85 0.82 -4.18
CA ASN A 82 18.28 0.85 -3.84
C ASN A 82 18.92 2.21 -4.09
N LYS A 83 18.54 2.92 -5.17
CA LYS A 83 19.04 4.27 -5.44
C LYS A 83 18.54 5.30 -4.43
N SER A 84 17.32 5.13 -3.94
CA SER A 84 16.69 6.04 -2.99
C SER A 84 16.82 5.58 -1.53
N ARG A 85 17.56 4.50 -1.24
CA ARG A 85 17.65 3.93 0.11
C ARG A 85 18.18 4.91 1.17
N ASN A 86 19.07 5.82 0.77
CA ASN A 86 19.63 6.83 1.67
C ASN A 86 18.62 7.91 2.09
N SER A 87 17.45 7.98 1.45
CA SER A 87 16.37 8.91 1.83
C SER A 87 15.34 8.28 2.77
N VAL A 88 15.53 7.04 3.22
CA VAL A 88 14.68 6.44 4.26
C VAL A 88 14.87 7.21 5.58
N PRO A 89 13.81 7.81 6.14
CA PRO A 89 13.93 8.61 7.35
C PRO A 89 14.30 7.76 8.58
N GLY A 90 15.06 8.37 9.50
CA GLY A 90 15.33 7.81 10.83
C GLY A 90 14.29 8.19 11.90
N ILE A 91 13.24 8.93 11.52
CA ILE A 91 12.13 9.34 12.39
C ILE A 91 10.80 9.02 11.71
N PHE A 92 9.75 8.80 12.50
CA PHE A 92 8.43 8.57 11.94
C PHE A 92 7.84 9.87 11.40
N CYS A 93 7.57 9.90 10.10
CA CYS A 93 7.00 11.04 9.37
C CYS A 93 6.22 10.53 8.14
N ALA A 94 5.65 11.44 7.35
CA ALA A 94 4.93 11.08 6.13
C ALA A 94 5.80 10.24 5.16
N ASP A 95 7.07 10.60 5.00
CA ASP A 95 8.00 9.86 4.15
C ASP A 95 8.30 8.46 4.69
N ALA A 96 8.38 8.28 6.01
CA ALA A 96 8.55 6.96 6.62
C ALA A 96 7.33 6.07 6.38
N THR A 97 6.12 6.65 6.38
CA THR A 97 4.89 5.95 6.01
C THR A 97 4.92 5.52 4.54
N ASN A 98 5.32 6.42 3.64
CA ASN A 98 5.47 6.11 2.21
C ASN A 98 6.49 4.98 1.98
N TRP A 99 7.65 5.04 2.64
CA TRP A 99 8.66 3.98 2.58
C TRP A 99 8.18 2.66 3.17
N GLY A 100 7.39 2.69 4.24
CA GLY A 100 6.72 1.50 4.79
C GLY A 100 5.77 0.86 3.79
N PHE A 101 4.96 1.67 3.09
CA PHE A 101 4.07 1.17 2.04
C PHE A 101 4.83 0.62 0.82
N ILE A 102 5.80 1.38 0.30
CA ILE A 102 6.66 0.95 -0.83
C ILE A 102 7.34 -0.37 -0.51
N SER A 103 7.90 -0.52 0.69
CA SER A 103 8.62 -1.73 1.10
C SER A 103 7.69 -2.93 1.31
N TYR A 104 6.46 -2.71 1.76
CA TYR A 104 5.42 -3.74 1.76
C TYR A 104 5.09 -4.22 0.34
N VAL A 105 4.77 -3.30 -0.58
CA VAL A 105 4.38 -3.64 -1.96
C VAL A 105 5.52 -4.32 -2.73
N PHE A 106 6.75 -3.82 -2.58
CA PHE A 106 7.90 -4.35 -3.31
C PHE A 106 8.68 -5.43 -2.56
N GLY A 107 8.29 -5.76 -1.32
CA GLY A 107 8.85 -6.83 -0.52
C GLY A 107 10.28 -6.59 -0.01
N ASP A 108 10.63 -5.34 0.34
CA ASP A 108 11.89 -5.04 1.04
C ASP A 108 11.69 -5.15 2.56
N ALA A 109 12.00 -6.33 3.11
CA ALA A 109 11.79 -6.60 4.53
C ALA A 109 12.60 -5.69 5.47
N ASN A 110 13.76 -5.19 5.03
CA ASN A 110 14.63 -4.36 5.86
C ASN A 110 14.03 -2.97 6.04
N ILE A 111 13.59 -2.34 4.95
CA ILE A 111 12.92 -1.04 5.02
C ILE A 111 11.58 -1.17 5.75
N PHE A 112 10.83 -2.24 5.48
CA PHE A 112 9.54 -2.47 6.14
C PHE A 112 9.71 -2.60 7.66
N SER A 113 10.66 -3.43 8.11
CA SER A 113 10.94 -3.60 9.53
C SER A 113 11.43 -2.30 10.18
N SER A 114 12.29 -1.54 9.50
CA SER A 114 12.84 -0.30 10.05
C SER A 114 11.75 0.77 10.21
N THR A 115 10.92 0.98 9.18
CA THR A 115 9.85 2.00 9.17
C THR A 115 8.74 1.66 10.15
N THR A 116 8.34 0.39 10.26
CA THR A 116 7.35 -0.06 11.24
C THR A 116 7.87 0.01 12.68
N GLN A 117 9.15 -0.27 12.91
CA GLN A 117 9.77 -0.07 14.22
C GLN A 117 9.79 1.40 14.64
N LEU A 118 10.11 2.33 13.72
CA LEU A 118 10.02 3.77 13.98
C LEU A 118 8.60 4.18 14.36
N ALA A 119 7.60 3.68 13.64
CA ALA A 119 6.19 3.94 13.92
C ALA A 119 5.78 3.42 15.31
N GLN A 120 6.26 2.24 15.70
CA GLN A 120 5.99 1.66 17.02
C GLN A 120 6.64 2.46 18.14
N GLN A 121 7.92 2.82 18.01
CA GLN A 121 8.67 3.56 19.03
C GLN A 121 8.08 4.95 19.26
N GLN A 122 7.83 5.70 18.19
CA GLN A 122 7.35 7.08 18.29
C GLN A 122 5.84 7.17 18.47
N GLY A 123 5.10 6.14 18.03
CA GLY A 123 3.69 5.99 18.38
C GLY A 123 3.51 5.82 19.89
N LEU A 124 4.38 5.05 20.56
CA LEU A 124 4.37 4.91 22.02
C LEU A 124 4.71 6.21 22.74
N ASP A 125 5.57 7.06 22.20
CA ASP A 125 5.82 8.41 22.76
C ASP A 125 4.59 9.32 22.66
N MET A 126 3.75 9.13 21.63
CA MET A 126 2.45 9.82 21.51
C MET A 126 1.41 9.28 22.51
N PHE A 127 1.56 8.02 22.95
CA PHE A 127 0.82 7.44 24.07
C PHE A 127 1.63 7.58 25.36
N ASP A 128 1.79 8.81 25.86
CA ASP A 128 2.37 9.05 27.18
C ASP A 128 1.68 8.13 28.21
N SER A 129 2.38 7.07 28.61
CA SER A 129 1.85 5.98 29.45
C SER A 129 1.35 6.49 30.80
N THR A 130 1.80 7.68 31.20
CA THR A 130 1.35 8.44 32.37
C THR A 130 -0.14 8.77 32.32
N ASN A 131 -0.73 8.90 31.12
CA ASN A 131 -2.16 9.18 30.91
C ASN A 131 -2.99 7.95 30.51
N LEU A 132 -2.40 6.74 30.49
CA LEU A 132 -3.13 5.52 30.15
C LEU A 132 -4.33 5.28 31.09
N GLY A 133 -4.18 5.62 32.37
CA GLY A 133 -5.26 5.56 33.34
C GLY A 133 -6.43 6.51 33.01
N ALA A 134 -6.13 7.72 32.52
CA ALA A 134 -7.14 8.68 32.10
C ALA A 134 -7.83 8.25 30.79
N ILE A 135 -7.07 7.71 29.84
CA ILE A 135 -7.58 7.17 28.57
C ILE A 135 -8.50 5.96 28.82
N ILE A 136 -8.07 4.99 29.63
CA ILE A 136 -8.91 3.82 29.99
C ILE A 136 -10.19 4.28 30.69
N LYS A 137 -10.11 5.27 31.58
CA LYS A 137 -11.29 5.83 32.27
C LYS A 137 -12.25 6.52 31.29
N ALA A 138 -11.73 7.27 30.31
CA ALA A 138 -12.51 7.93 29.27
C ALA A 138 -13.16 6.94 28.27
N ILE A 139 -12.47 5.84 27.95
CA ILE A 139 -13.03 4.78 27.09
C ILE A 139 -14.12 4.00 27.83
N LYS A 140 -13.92 3.71 29.13
CA LYS A 140 -14.94 3.07 29.99
C LYS A 140 -16.17 3.95 30.18
N SER A 141 -16.00 5.26 30.43
CA SER A 141 -17.13 6.18 30.59
C SER A 141 -17.94 6.40 29.31
N ARG A 142 -17.32 6.17 28.15
CA ARG A 142 -17.98 6.19 26.83
C ARG A 142 -18.58 4.84 26.41
N GLY A 143 -18.48 3.80 27.25
CA GLY A 143 -19.05 2.47 26.98
C GLY A 143 -18.42 1.72 25.81
N LEU A 144 -17.21 2.10 25.38
CA LEU A 144 -16.60 1.56 24.15
C LEU A 144 -15.94 0.18 24.33
N LEU A 145 -15.71 -0.27 25.58
CA LEU A 145 -15.14 -1.59 25.86
C LEU A 145 -16.18 -2.70 26.09
N SER A 146 -17.44 -2.37 26.35
CA SER A 146 -18.50 -3.39 26.52
C SER A 146 -18.81 -4.16 25.24
N ARG A 147 -18.44 -3.58 24.08
CA ARG A 147 -18.60 -4.20 22.77
C ARG A 147 -17.48 -5.19 22.43
N ALA A 148 -16.30 -5.07 23.06
CA ALA A 148 -15.18 -6.00 22.85
C ALA A 148 -15.32 -7.28 23.68
N GLU A 149 -15.93 -7.21 24.87
CA GLU A 149 -16.15 -8.40 25.73
C GLU A 149 -17.24 -9.36 25.20
N ASN A 150 -18.10 -8.90 24.29
CA ASN A 150 -19.22 -9.70 23.73
C ASN A 150 -19.12 -9.98 22.23
N ALA A 151 -18.02 -9.58 21.58
CA ALA A 151 -17.80 -9.92 20.17
C ALA A 151 -17.12 -11.31 20.11
N PRO A 152 -17.74 -12.33 19.49
CA PRO A 152 -17.02 -13.57 19.22
C PRO A 152 -15.82 -13.24 18.33
N PHE A 153 -14.62 -13.59 18.79
CA PHE A 153 -13.42 -13.54 17.97
C PHE A 153 -13.69 -14.32 16.67
N PRO A 154 -13.54 -13.72 15.47
CA PRO A 154 -13.57 -14.49 14.24
C PRO A 154 -12.45 -15.52 14.32
N GLY A 155 -12.83 -16.78 14.49
CA GLY A 155 -11.91 -17.91 14.53
C GLY A 155 -11.19 -18.03 13.19
N TYR A 156 -9.98 -17.49 13.11
CA TYR A 156 -9.01 -17.82 12.07
C TYR A 156 -7.70 -18.19 12.74
N LEU A 157 -7.72 -19.31 13.48
CA LEU A 157 -6.55 -20.17 13.71
C LEU A 157 -7.03 -21.59 14.05
N THR A 158 -7.17 -22.40 13.00
CA THR A 158 -7.05 -23.87 12.95
C THR A 158 -7.23 -24.22 11.47
N ALA A 159 -6.44 -25.02 10.79
CA ALA A 159 -5.18 -25.71 11.00
C ALA A 159 -4.89 -26.37 9.64
N ILE A 160 -3.63 -26.35 9.19
CA ILE A 160 -3.03 -27.26 8.17
C ILE A 160 -3.58 -27.14 6.73
#